data_AF-A0A497RD65-F1
#
_entry.id   AF-A0A497RD65-F1
#
_cell.length_a   1.000
_cell.length_b   1.000
_cell.length_c   1.000
_cell.angle_alpha   90.00
_cell.angle_beta   90.00
_cell.angle_gamma   90.00
#
_symmetry.space_group_name_H-M   'P 1'
#
loop_
_entity.id
_entity.type
_entity.pdbx_description
1 polymer ?
#
loop_
_entity_poly.entity_id
_entity_poly.type
_entity_poly.pdbx_seq_one_letter_code
_entity_poly.pdbx_strand_id
1 'polypeptide(L)'
;MKSAIKNFLLNLEFGEVKMHKNMAIVPIFTPIEMEYLTLGEAIEDNLIEITEVGPGAIPQLKVVNHANLPVLILNGEELIGIKQNRILNTSILVKENSEVIVPVSCTERGRWKELSEKASDFAIATPKLRMRKLSSVTKSLKESRTFKADQIIVWSGVEGVLASGGVASPTFAMSDAFKAKNDEIDEYLITFECLPNQKGLLVFIDGEIVGFEALSSEAAYRKLHGKFIKSYALEALLRGKEWYRISDKDVESKAVEFFKHVLICKEEKYKSVAQV
;
A
#
# COMPACT_ATOMS: atom_id res chain seq x y z
N MET A 1 16.57 15.24 4.83
CA MET A 1 15.11 15.17 4.84
C MET A 1 14.52 16.54 4.47
N LYS A 2 13.67 16.61 3.45
CA LYS A 2 12.92 17.82 3.03
C LYS A 2 12.17 18.41 4.23
N SER A 3 12.15 19.74 4.34
CA SER A 3 11.51 20.46 5.45
C SER A 3 10.05 20.05 5.66
N ALA A 4 9.27 19.88 4.59
CA ALA A 4 7.87 19.47 4.68
C ALA A 4 7.69 18.07 5.30
N ILE A 5 8.53 17.09 4.90
CA ILE A 5 8.48 15.73 5.45
C ILE A 5 8.91 15.74 6.92
N LYS A 6 9.99 16.47 7.24
CA LYS A 6 10.45 16.61 8.63
C LYS A 6 9.37 17.26 9.49
N ASN A 7 8.73 18.33 9.00
CA ASN A 7 7.62 18.98 9.69
C ASN A 7 6.46 18.01 9.91
N PHE A 8 6.07 17.22 8.90
CA PHE A 8 5.03 16.21 9.04
C PHE A 8 5.35 15.20 10.14
N LEU A 9 6.56 14.63 10.13
CA LEU A 9 6.99 13.64 11.12
C LEU A 9 7.12 14.20 12.54
N LEU A 10 7.46 15.47 12.69
CA LEU A 10 7.57 16.13 14.01
C LEU A 10 6.22 16.47 14.63
N ASN A 11 5.15 16.50 13.83
CA ASN A 11 3.78 16.78 14.28
C ASN A 11 2.93 15.51 14.31
N LEU A 12 3.56 14.34 14.51
CA LEU A 12 2.84 13.09 14.73
C LEU A 12 2.56 12.91 16.22
N GLU A 13 1.33 12.50 16.52
CA GLU A 13 0.90 12.10 17.85
C GLU A 13 0.53 10.61 17.83
N PHE A 14 0.85 9.91 18.91
CA PHE A 14 0.65 8.47 19.06
C PHE A 14 -0.58 8.19 19.93
N GLY A 15 -1.50 7.38 19.43
CA GLY A 15 -2.64 6.88 20.19
C GLY A 15 -2.28 5.68 21.06
N GLU A 16 -3.29 5.21 21.80
CA GLU A 16 -3.17 3.98 22.59
C GLU A 16 -2.93 2.75 21.71
N VAL A 17 -2.01 1.90 22.15
CA VAL A 17 -1.69 0.64 21.47
C VAL A 17 -2.94 -0.25 21.44
N LYS A 18 -3.25 -0.80 20.25
CA LYS A 18 -4.24 -1.88 20.10
C LYS A 18 -3.54 -3.14 19.65
N MET A 19 -3.98 -4.29 20.15
CA MET A 19 -3.39 -5.59 19.83
C MET A 19 -4.45 -6.62 19.47
N HIS A 20 -4.14 -7.44 18.48
CA HIS A 20 -4.91 -8.61 18.10
C HIS A 20 -3.95 -9.72 17.69
N LYS A 21 -3.99 -10.87 18.38
CA LYS A 21 -3.07 -12.00 18.17
C LYS A 21 -1.61 -11.50 18.15
N ASN A 22 -0.92 -11.70 17.03
CA ASN A 22 0.47 -11.33 16.83
C ASN A 22 0.71 -9.95 16.23
N MET A 23 -0.36 -9.18 15.99
CA MET A 23 -0.29 -7.84 15.43
C MET A 23 -0.61 -6.80 16.50
N ALA A 24 0.18 -5.73 16.55
CA ALA A 24 -0.10 -4.54 17.32
C ALA A 24 -0.09 -3.31 16.41
N ILE A 25 -0.97 -2.34 16.68
CA ILE A 25 -0.97 -1.05 16.00
C ILE A 25 -0.86 0.08 17.01
N VAL A 26 -0.12 1.11 16.62
CA VAL A 26 -0.14 2.42 17.27
C VAL A 26 -0.85 3.37 16.31
N PRO A 27 -2.09 3.81 16.61
CA PRO A 27 -2.77 4.84 15.82
C PRO A 27 -1.93 6.13 15.76
N ILE A 28 -1.93 6.80 14.61
CA ILE A 28 -1.18 8.03 14.39
C ILE A 28 -2.13 9.16 14.04
N PHE A 29 -1.90 10.32 14.64
CA PHE A 29 -2.63 11.56 14.44
C PHE A 29 -1.69 12.67 14.02
N THR A 30 -2.22 13.67 13.32
CA THR A 30 -1.47 14.89 12.98
C THR A 30 -2.43 16.04 12.69
N PRO A 31 -2.11 17.28 13.09
CA PRO A 31 -2.92 18.45 12.78
C PRO A 31 -2.82 18.88 11.31
N ILE A 32 -1.88 18.31 10.53
CA ILE A 32 -1.71 18.65 9.12
C ILE A 32 -2.87 18.05 8.33
N GLU A 33 -3.54 18.88 7.53
CA GLU A 33 -4.64 18.51 6.64
C GLU A 33 -4.31 18.93 5.21
N MET A 34 -4.63 18.08 4.23
CA MET A 34 -4.59 18.43 2.81
C MET A 34 -5.80 17.80 2.12
N GLU A 35 -6.26 18.42 1.04
CA GLU A 35 -7.45 17.96 0.29
C GLU A 35 -7.02 17.19 -0.97
N TYR A 36 -7.50 15.95 -1.08
CA TYR A 36 -7.35 15.08 -2.25
C TYR A 36 -8.27 13.86 -2.09
N LEU A 37 -8.58 13.19 -3.20
CA LEU A 37 -9.35 11.95 -3.20
C LEU A 37 -8.43 10.73 -3.10
N THR A 38 -8.96 9.62 -2.60
CA THR A 38 -8.29 8.32 -2.75
C THR A 38 -8.60 7.69 -4.10
N LEU A 39 -7.76 6.75 -4.55
CA LEU A 39 -8.03 5.98 -5.77
C LEU A 39 -9.40 5.29 -5.73
N GLY A 40 -9.73 4.62 -4.61
CA GLY A 40 -10.99 3.89 -4.48
C GLY A 40 -12.21 4.81 -4.58
N GLU A 41 -12.19 5.93 -3.85
CA GLU A 41 -13.22 6.97 -3.90
C GLU A 41 -13.39 7.55 -5.31
N ALA A 42 -12.29 7.89 -5.98
CA ALA A 42 -12.36 8.43 -7.34
C ALA A 42 -12.88 7.40 -8.37
N ILE A 43 -12.64 6.09 -8.17
CA ILE A 43 -13.22 5.03 -9.02
C ILE A 43 -14.72 4.89 -8.73
N GLU A 44 -15.12 4.83 -7.46
CA GLU A 44 -16.53 4.72 -7.03
C GLU A 44 -17.38 5.86 -7.62
N ASP A 45 -16.83 7.08 -7.61
CA ASP A 45 -17.51 8.27 -8.13
C ASP A 45 -17.36 8.46 -9.65
N ASN A 46 -16.73 7.53 -10.37
CA ASN A 46 -16.43 7.61 -11.80
C ASN A 46 -15.62 8.88 -12.19
N LEU A 47 -14.77 9.36 -11.29
CA LEU A 47 -13.92 10.53 -11.47
C LEU A 47 -12.50 10.18 -11.97
N ILE A 48 -12.13 8.90 -11.98
CA ILE A 48 -10.84 8.45 -12.52
C ILE A 48 -11.02 7.23 -13.43
N GLU A 49 -10.29 7.22 -14.54
CA GLU A 49 -10.24 6.09 -15.46
C GLU A 49 -8.83 5.51 -15.50
N ILE A 50 -8.73 4.19 -15.40
CA ILE A 50 -7.46 3.49 -15.50
C ILE A 50 -7.56 2.37 -16.54
N THR A 51 -6.74 2.46 -17.59
CA THR A 51 -6.78 1.54 -18.72
C THR A 51 -5.37 1.02 -19.06
N GLU A 52 -5.33 -0.11 -19.77
CA GLU A 52 -4.08 -0.61 -20.36
C GLU A 52 -3.52 0.37 -21.41
N VAL A 53 -2.20 0.41 -21.55
CA VAL A 53 -1.53 1.14 -22.64
C VAL A 53 -1.33 0.19 -23.82
N GLY A 54 -1.94 0.53 -24.97
CA GLY A 54 -1.86 -0.29 -26.18
C GLY A 54 -2.36 -1.72 -25.93
N PRO A 55 -1.61 -2.77 -26.34
CA PRO A 55 -2.05 -4.15 -26.15
C PRO A 55 -1.97 -4.65 -24.69
N GLY A 56 -1.44 -3.85 -23.76
CA GLY A 56 -1.24 -4.23 -22.35
C GLY A 56 0.05 -5.03 -22.07
N ALA A 57 0.91 -5.22 -23.08
CA ALA A 57 2.20 -5.90 -22.93
C ALA A 57 3.23 -5.09 -22.12
N ILE A 58 3.01 -3.78 -21.98
CA ILE A 58 3.92 -2.86 -21.29
C ILE A 58 3.49 -2.78 -19.82
N PRO A 59 4.43 -2.75 -18.85
CA PRO A 59 4.12 -2.58 -17.43
C PRO A 59 3.74 -1.14 -17.09
N GLN A 60 2.75 -0.60 -17.80
CA GLN A 60 2.27 0.77 -17.69
C GLN A 60 0.75 0.82 -17.84
N LEU A 61 0.12 1.65 -17.03
CA LEU A 61 -1.31 1.98 -17.17
C LEU A 61 -1.46 3.46 -17.48
N LYS A 62 -2.48 3.80 -18.25
CA LYS A 62 -2.92 5.18 -18.43
C LYS A 62 -3.92 5.50 -17.34
N VAL A 63 -3.70 6.60 -16.64
CA VAL A 63 -4.58 7.12 -15.60
C VAL A 63 -5.08 8.50 -16.04
N VAL A 64 -6.39 8.68 -16.10
CA VAL A 64 -7.04 9.95 -16.42
C VAL A 64 -7.88 10.39 -15.22
N ASN A 65 -7.49 11.50 -14.60
CA ASN A 65 -8.21 12.09 -13.48
C ASN A 65 -9.14 13.20 -13.99
N HIS A 66 -10.45 12.97 -13.89
CA HIS A 66 -11.51 13.91 -14.23
C HIS A 66 -12.04 14.70 -13.01
N ALA A 67 -11.55 14.41 -11.81
CA ALA A 67 -11.90 15.17 -10.62
C ALA A 67 -11.34 16.59 -10.67
N ASN A 68 -12.00 17.48 -9.92
CA ASN A 68 -11.50 18.82 -9.61
C ASN A 68 -10.51 18.82 -8.43
N LEU A 69 -10.15 17.63 -7.92
CA LEU A 69 -9.17 17.43 -6.87
C LEU A 69 -8.08 16.46 -7.36
N PRO A 70 -6.86 16.56 -6.81
CA PRO A 70 -5.86 15.54 -7.03
C PRO A 70 -6.33 14.19 -6.47
N VAL A 71 -5.93 13.09 -7.13
CA VAL A 71 -6.20 11.71 -6.67
C VAL A 71 -4.90 11.06 -6.20
N LEU A 72 -4.89 10.61 -4.95
CA LEU A 72 -3.79 9.85 -4.37
C LEU A 72 -3.91 8.38 -4.78
N ILE A 73 -2.86 7.89 -5.42
CA ILE A 73 -2.65 6.50 -5.78
C ILE A 73 -1.44 6.00 -5.00
N LEU A 74 -1.58 4.90 -4.26
CA LEU A 74 -0.51 4.43 -3.38
C LEU A 74 0.37 3.36 -4.02
N ASN A 75 1.66 3.41 -3.69
CA ASN A 75 2.56 2.28 -3.92
C ASN A 75 1.99 1.03 -3.26
N GLY A 76 1.77 0.00 -4.06
CA GLY A 76 1.31 -1.28 -3.56
C GLY A 76 -0.20 -1.48 -3.61
N GLU A 77 -0.99 -0.48 -4.00
CA GLU A 77 -2.39 -0.70 -4.39
C GLU A 77 -2.45 -1.62 -5.60
N GLU A 78 -3.35 -2.60 -5.53
CA GLU A 78 -3.66 -3.55 -6.58
C GLU A 78 -4.93 -3.12 -7.31
N LEU A 79 -4.81 -3.11 -8.63
CA LEU A 79 -5.85 -2.89 -9.60
C LEU A 79 -6.20 -4.21 -10.28
N ILE A 80 -7.49 -4.49 -10.43
CA ILE A 80 -8.04 -5.73 -10.99
C ILE A 80 -8.99 -5.44 -12.15
N GLY A 81 -9.49 -6.48 -12.82
CA GLY A 81 -10.53 -6.37 -13.86
C GLY A 81 -10.00 -6.15 -15.29
N ILE A 82 -8.85 -5.49 -15.46
CA ILE A 82 -8.15 -5.42 -16.75
C ILE A 82 -7.46 -6.75 -17.09
N LYS A 83 -6.62 -6.81 -18.14
CA LYS A 83 -6.05 -8.07 -18.68
C LYS A 83 -5.34 -8.95 -17.66
N GLN A 84 -4.63 -8.34 -16.72
CA GLN A 84 -3.97 -8.94 -15.56
C GLN A 84 -4.15 -8.01 -14.38
N ASN A 85 -4.16 -8.54 -13.16
CA ASN A 85 -4.04 -7.69 -11.98
C ASN A 85 -2.69 -6.96 -11.99
N ARG A 86 -2.70 -5.69 -11.61
CA ARG A 86 -1.54 -4.80 -11.61
C ARG A 86 -1.35 -4.19 -10.23
N ILE A 87 -0.10 -4.04 -9.80
CA ILE A 87 0.27 -3.31 -8.59
C ILE A 87 1.05 -2.04 -8.95
N LEU A 88 0.74 -0.93 -8.31
CA LEU A 88 1.40 0.36 -8.54
C LEU A 88 2.82 0.36 -7.98
N ASN A 89 3.82 0.79 -8.76
CA ASN A 89 5.23 0.75 -8.34
C ASN A 89 5.67 1.92 -7.45
N THR A 90 4.87 2.98 -7.36
CA THR A 90 5.18 4.17 -6.58
C THR A 90 3.90 4.91 -6.18
N SER A 91 3.95 5.70 -5.10
CA SER A 91 2.83 6.55 -4.70
C SER A 91 2.86 7.84 -5.52
N ILE A 92 1.71 8.25 -6.01
CA ILE A 92 1.55 9.36 -6.95
C ILE A 92 0.34 10.17 -6.53
N LEU A 93 0.47 11.49 -6.54
CA LEU A 93 -0.67 12.40 -6.48
C LEU A 93 -0.94 12.86 -7.92
N VAL A 94 -1.99 12.31 -8.54
CA VAL A 94 -2.38 12.64 -9.91
C VAL A 94 -3.16 13.94 -9.88
N LYS A 95 -2.68 14.96 -10.59
CA LYS A 95 -3.30 16.29 -10.62
C LYS A 95 -4.75 16.21 -11.10
N GLU A 96 -5.61 17.10 -10.60
CA GLU A 96 -6.96 17.34 -11.12
C GLU A 96 -6.94 17.55 -12.65
N ASN A 97 -7.97 17.07 -13.34
CA ASN A 97 -8.14 17.26 -14.78
C ASN A 97 -6.88 16.95 -15.61
N SER A 98 -6.21 15.84 -15.33
CA SER A 98 -4.93 15.48 -15.95
C SER A 98 -4.83 14.00 -16.34
N GLU A 99 -3.86 13.69 -17.20
CA GLU A 99 -3.51 12.33 -17.60
C GLU A 99 -2.05 12.03 -17.24
N VAL A 100 -1.79 10.82 -16.78
CA VAL A 100 -0.44 10.32 -16.50
C VAL A 100 -0.30 8.84 -16.84
N ILE A 101 0.88 8.46 -17.35
CA ILE A 101 1.26 7.06 -17.50
C ILE A 101 1.97 6.59 -16.24
N VAL A 102 1.39 5.60 -15.54
CA VAL A 102 1.91 5.10 -14.27
C VAL A 102 2.59 3.74 -14.46
N PRO A 103 3.76 3.53 -13.83
CA PRO A 103 4.45 2.25 -13.89
C PRO A 103 3.84 1.25 -12.91
N VAL A 104 3.60 0.04 -13.40
CA VAL A 104 2.99 -1.05 -12.63
C VAL A 104 3.80 -2.33 -12.72
N SER A 105 3.39 -3.36 -12.02
CA SER A 105 3.85 -4.74 -12.21
C SER A 105 2.68 -5.70 -12.14
N CYS A 106 2.75 -6.83 -12.83
CA CYS A 106 1.66 -7.81 -12.80
C CYS A 106 1.68 -8.59 -11.47
N THR A 107 0.52 -8.73 -10.83
CA THR A 107 0.30 -9.57 -9.64
C THR A 107 -0.50 -10.83 -9.96
N GLU A 108 -0.71 -11.09 -11.25
CA GLU A 108 -1.35 -12.27 -11.81
C GLU A 108 -0.61 -12.63 -13.11
N ARG A 109 -0.32 -13.91 -13.35
CA ARG A 109 0.45 -14.35 -14.54
C ARG A 109 -0.25 -15.40 -15.40
N GLY A 110 -1.22 -16.12 -14.83
CA GLY A 110 -1.93 -17.21 -15.53
C GLY A 110 -3.16 -16.75 -16.31
N ARG A 111 -3.46 -15.44 -16.33
CA ARG A 111 -4.55 -14.86 -17.12
C ARG A 111 -3.98 -13.83 -18.08
N TRP A 112 -4.48 -13.82 -19.31
CA TRP A 112 -4.26 -12.76 -20.29
C TRP A 112 -5.56 -12.53 -21.05
N LYS A 113 -6.59 -12.10 -20.31
CA LYS A 113 -7.93 -11.91 -20.83
C LYS A 113 -8.54 -10.70 -20.14
N GLU A 114 -8.94 -9.70 -20.92
CA GLU A 114 -9.65 -8.55 -20.41
C GLU A 114 -11.01 -8.96 -19.83
N LEU A 115 -11.33 -8.54 -18.61
CA LEU A 115 -12.66 -8.71 -18.00
C LEU A 115 -13.47 -7.42 -18.06
N SER A 116 -12.77 -6.28 -18.04
CA SER A 116 -13.29 -4.91 -18.16
C SER A 116 -12.25 -4.04 -18.85
N GLU A 117 -12.70 -3.02 -19.58
CA GLU A 117 -11.84 -2.00 -20.19
C GLU A 117 -11.16 -1.12 -19.13
N LYS A 118 -11.85 -0.88 -18.00
CA LYS A 118 -11.39 -0.06 -16.88
C LYS A 118 -11.03 -0.92 -15.69
N ALA A 119 -9.93 -0.59 -15.03
CA ALA A 119 -9.51 -1.26 -13.82
C ALA A 119 -10.37 -0.86 -12.62
N SER A 120 -10.51 -1.79 -11.68
CA SER A 120 -11.12 -1.56 -10.37
C SER A 120 -10.06 -1.63 -9.28
N ASP A 121 -10.24 -0.82 -8.24
CA ASP A 121 -9.42 -0.89 -7.03
C ASP A 121 -9.81 -2.10 -6.16
N PHE A 122 -8.83 -2.70 -5.48
CA PHE A 122 -9.05 -3.92 -4.71
C PHE A 122 -8.39 -3.89 -3.32
N ALA A 123 -7.06 -4.00 -3.24
CA ALA A 123 -6.35 -4.16 -1.97
C ALA A 123 -4.95 -3.55 -2.02
N ILE A 124 -4.32 -3.39 -0.87
CA ILE A 124 -2.89 -3.04 -0.77
C ILE A 124 -2.09 -4.32 -0.53
N ALA A 125 -1.10 -4.59 -1.36
CA ALA A 125 -0.22 -5.75 -1.22
C ALA A 125 0.46 -5.82 0.14
N THR A 126 0.80 -7.05 0.57
CA THR A 126 1.44 -7.25 1.88
C THR A 126 2.76 -6.48 2.02
N PRO A 127 3.15 -6.05 3.23
CA PRO A 127 4.37 -5.29 3.46
C PRO A 127 5.63 -5.97 2.90
N LYS A 128 5.74 -7.30 3.02
CA LYS A 128 6.88 -8.05 2.48
C LYS A 128 6.95 -7.99 0.96
N LEU A 129 5.82 -8.11 0.27
CA LEU A 129 5.76 -7.95 -1.19
C LEU A 129 6.07 -6.51 -1.60
N ARG A 130 5.50 -5.52 -0.91
CA ARG A 130 5.79 -4.09 -1.14
C ARG A 130 7.28 -3.80 -0.97
N MET A 131 7.92 -4.32 0.07
CA MET A 131 9.35 -4.16 0.34
C MET A 131 10.20 -4.78 -0.78
N ARG A 132 9.93 -6.01 -1.20
CA ARG A 132 10.66 -6.67 -2.30
C ARG A 132 10.56 -5.87 -3.61
N LYS A 133 9.36 -5.45 -3.97
CA LYS A 133 9.11 -4.62 -5.15
C LYS A 133 9.82 -3.26 -5.03
N LEU A 134 9.70 -2.58 -3.89
CA LEU A 134 10.31 -1.28 -3.66
C LEU A 134 11.84 -1.34 -3.74
N SER A 135 12.47 -2.41 -3.23
CA SER A 135 13.91 -2.63 -3.39
C SER A 135 14.32 -2.73 -4.86
N SER A 136 13.51 -3.44 -5.67
CA SER A 136 13.72 -3.53 -7.13
C SER A 136 13.54 -2.18 -7.83
N VAL A 137 12.46 -1.45 -7.51
CA VAL A 137 12.20 -0.09 -8.02
C VAL A 137 13.33 0.87 -7.65
N THR A 138 13.83 0.80 -6.41
CA THR A 138 14.94 1.65 -5.94
C THR A 138 16.22 1.39 -6.73
N LYS A 139 16.50 0.13 -7.09
CA LYS A 139 17.61 -0.22 -7.98
C LYS A 139 17.43 0.44 -9.35
N SER A 140 16.25 0.30 -9.97
CA SER A 140 15.95 0.93 -11.27
C SER A 140 16.00 2.45 -11.23
N LEU A 141 15.60 3.08 -10.13
CA LEU A 141 15.73 4.52 -9.93
C LEU A 141 17.19 4.97 -9.90
N LYS A 142 18.07 4.21 -9.25
CA LYS A 142 19.52 4.50 -9.19
C LYS A 142 20.20 4.32 -10.54
N GLU A 143 19.87 3.26 -11.26
CA GLU A 143 20.54 2.87 -12.50
C GLU A 143 20.00 3.58 -13.75
N SER A 144 18.68 3.77 -13.82
CA SER A 144 17.99 4.18 -15.05
C SER A 144 16.99 5.32 -14.87
N ARG A 145 16.80 5.82 -13.64
CA ARG A 145 15.81 6.86 -13.30
C ARG A 145 14.37 6.47 -13.68
N THR A 146 14.06 5.18 -13.68
CA THR A 146 12.72 4.64 -13.92
C THR A 146 12.16 3.97 -12.68
N PHE A 147 10.84 3.96 -12.54
CA PHE A 147 10.13 3.27 -11.45
C PHE A 147 9.72 1.84 -11.85
N LYS A 148 10.55 1.17 -12.64
CA LYS A 148 10.31 -0.20 -13.07
C LYS A 148 10.69 -1.16 -11.93
N ALA A 149 9.86 -2.16 -11.68
CA ALA A 149 10.25 -3.32 -10.87
C ALA A 149 10.58 -4.51 -11.79
N ASP A 150 11.40 -5.42 -11.29
CA ASP A 150 11.60 -6.73 -11.91
C ASP A 150 10.33 -7.58 -11.71
N GLN A 151 9.72 -7.96 -12.83
CA GLN A 151 8.48 -8.72 -12.84
C GLN A 151 8.62 -10.10 -12.18
N ILE A 152 9.79 -10.74 -12.28
CA ILE A 152 10.05 -12.05 -11.68
C ILE A 152 10.09 -11.93 -10.15
N ILE A 153 10.67 -10.84 -9.61
CA ILE A 153 10.69 -10.57 -8.18
C ILE A 153 9.26 -10.41 -7.63
N VAL A 154 8.39 -9.71 -8.37
CA VAL A 154 6.98 -9.53 -7.99
C VAL A 154 6.25 -10.87 -8.01
N TRP A 155 6.37 -11.66 -9.09
CA TRP A 155 5.71 -12.96 -9.19
C TRP A 155 6.20 -13.96 -8.13
N SER A 156 7.50 -14.05 -7.88
CA SER A 156 8.03 -14.90 -6.81
C SER A 156 7.54 -14.44 -5.43
N GLY A 157 7.32 -13.14 -5.23
CA GLY A 157 6.67 -12.61 -4.04
C GLY A 157 5.21 -13.04 -3.90
N VAL A 158 4.44 -12.98 -4.98
CA VAL A 158 3.04 -13.46 -5.01
C VAL A 158 2.96 -14.97 -4.78
N GLU A 159 3.83 -15.76 -5.41
CA GLU A 159 3.93 -17.19 -5.13
C GLU A 159 4.24 -17.48 -3.66
N GLY A 160 5.13 -16.70 -3.04
CA GLY A 160 5.43 -16.81 -1.61
C GLY A 160 4.21 -16.53 -0.74
N VAL A 161 3.42 -15.50 -1.08
CA VAL A 161 2.16 -15.19 -0.40
C VAL A 161 1.16 -16.35 -0.53
N LEU A 162 0.96 -16.88 -1.73
CA LEU A 162 0.06 -18.00 -1.98
C LEU A 162 0.52 -19.28 -1.25
N ALA A 163 1.81 -19.59 -1.30
CA ALA A 163 2.39 -20.77 -0.67
C ALA A 163 2.29 -20.71 0.86
N SER A 164 2.67 -19.58 1.47
CA SER A 164 2.52 -19.37 2.92
C SER A 164 1.06 -19.41 3.37
N GLY A 165 0.13 -18.99 2.51
CA GLY A 165 -1.31 -19.04 2.78
C GLY A 165 -1.94 -20.42 2.55
N GLY A 166 -1.21 -21.36 1.93
CA GLY A 166 -1.77 -22.64 1.50
C GLY A 166 -2.84 -22.50 0.42
N VAL A 167 -2.76 -21.47 -0.43
CA VAL A 167 -3.80 -21.11 -1.40
C VAL A 167 -3.42 -21.61 -2.79
N ALA A 168 -4.26 -22.48 -3.35
CA ALA A 168 -4.19 -22.84 -4.75
C ALA A 168 -4.82 -21.73 -5.61
N SER A 169 -4.05 -21.18 -6.56
CA SER A 169 -4.52 -20.16 -7.50
C SER A 169 -4.15 -20.56 -8.93
N PRO A 170 -5.14 -20.88 -9.79
CA PRO A 170 -4.90 -21.22 -11.19
C PRO A 170 -4.21 -20.10 -11.98
N THR A 171 -4.47 -18.84 -11.62
CA THR A 171 -3.90 -17.67 -12.31
C THR A 171 -2.71 -17.05 -11.58
N PHE A 172 -2.34 -17.59 -10.41
CA PHE A 172 -1.35 -17.03 -9.50
C PHE A 172 -1.64 -15.57 -9.15
N ALA A 173 -2.90 -15.25 -8.86
CA ALA A 173 -3.33 -13.92 -8.50
C ALA A 173 -3.14 -13.66 -7.00
N MET A 174 -2.50 -12.54 -6.64
CA MET A 174 -2.40 -12.11 -5.24
C MET A 174 -3.77 -11.98 -4.58
N SER A 175 -4.77 -11.52 -5.34
CA SER A 175 -6.15 -11.36 -4.85
C SER A 175 -6.76 -12.65 -4.28
N ASP A 176 -6.31 -13.82 -4.72
CA ASP A 176 -6.85 -15.09 -4.24
C ASP A 176 -6.42 -15.39 -2.80
N ALA A 177 -5.24 -14.89 -2.38
CA ALA A 177 -4.81 -15.00 -0.99
C ALA A 177 -5.69 -14.17 -0.04
N PHE A 178 -6.05 -12.96 -0.46
CA PHE A 178 -6.99 -12.11 0.29
C PHE A 178 -8.37 -12.77 0.40
N LYS A 179 -8.91 -13.29 -0.71
CA LYS A 179 -10.22 -13.96 -0.72
C LYS A 179 -10.22 -15.21 0.15
N ALA A 180 -9.16 -16.02 0.09
CA ALA A 180 -9.06 -17.27 0.85
C ALA A 180 -8.88 -17.06 2.36
N LYS A 181 -8.50 -15.85 2.79
CA LYS A 181 -8.27 -15.47 4.18
C LYS A 181 -9.24 -14.40 4.69
N ASN A 182 -10.34 -14.18 3.98
CA ASN A 182 -11.24 -13.06 4.26
C ASN A 182 -11.80 -13.10 5.69
N ASP A 183 -12.29 -14.26 6.12
CA ASP A 183 -12.91 -14.41 7.44
C ASP A 183 -11.90 -14.17 8.57
N GLU A 184 -10.68 -14.72 8.46
CA GLU A 184 -9.63 -14.46 9.45
C GLU A 184 -9.15 -13.01 9.44
N ILE A 185 -9.17 -12.33 8.29
CA ILE A 185 -8.83 -10.90 8.15
C ILE A 185 -9.92 -10.02 8.77
N ASP A 186 -11.20 -10.40 8.66
CA ASP A 186 -12.31 -9.62 9.21
C ASP A 186 -12.23 -9.52 10.75
N GLU A 187 -11.67 -10.53 11.44
CA GLU A 187 -11.38 -10.46 12.88
C GLU A 187 -10.40 -9.32 13.25
N TYR A 188 -9.43 -9.04 12.37
CA TYR A 188 -8.49 -7.93 12.55
C TYR A 188 -9.18 -6.59 12.33
N LEU A 189 -10.06 -6.49 11.33
CA LEU A 189 -10.83 -5.27 11.04
C LEU A 189 -11.76 -4.88 12.17
N ILE A 190 -12.41 -5.85 12.81
CA ILE A 190 -13.26 -5.63 13.98
C ILE A 190 -12.43 -5.10 15.17
N THR A 191 -11.20 -5.61 15.34
CA THR A 191 -10.36 -5.18 16.48
C THR A 191 -9.68 -3.84 16.24
N PHE A 192 -9.30 -3.58 14.99
CA PHE A 192 -8.59 -2.38 14.57
C PHE A 192 -9.55 -1.46 13.82
N GLU A 193 -10.53 -0.92 14.54
CA GLU A 193 -11.44 0.10 13.99
C GLU A 193 -10.72 1.44 13.81
N CYS A 194 -11.09 2.19 12.77
CA CYS A 194 -10.56 3.52 12.53
C CYS A 194 -11.09 4.50 13.59
N LEU A 195 -10.18 5.16 14.30
CA LEU A 195 -10.53 6.17 15.30
C LEU A 195 -10.87 7.52 14.62
N PRO A 196 -11.69 8.38 15.27
CA PRO A 196 -11.90 9.77 14.81
C PRO A 196 -10.57 10.52 14.69
N ASN A 197 -10.40 11.33 13.63
CA ASN A 197 -9.18 12.08 13.34
C ASN A 197 -7.91 11.23 13.07
N GLN A 198 -8.01 9.90 13.04
CA GLN A 198 -6.87 9.04 12.75
C GLN A 198 -6.40 9.27 11.32
N LYS A 199 -5.08 9.37 11.16
CA LYS A 199 -4.42 9.67 9.89
C LYS A 199 -3.27 8.74 9.55
N GLY A 200 -2.97 7.79 10.44
CA GLY A 200 -1.93 6.80 10.23
C GLY A 200 -1.96 5.66 11.23
N LEU A 201 -1.01 4.76 11.05
CA LEU A 201 -0.74 3.62 11.93
C LEU A 201 0.74 3.22 11.83
N LEU A 202 1.33 2.85 12.97
CA LEU A 202 2.57 2.09 13.04
C LEU A 202 2.22 0.64 13.38
N VAL A 203 2.72 -0.32 12.63
CA VAL A 203 2.35 -1.73 12.77
C VAL A 203 3.52 -2.57 13.22
N PHE A 204 3.23 -3.43 14.19
CA PHE A 204 4.10 -4.49 14.66
C PHE A 204 3.48 -5.83 14.32
N ILE A 205 4.30 -6.79 13.89
CA ILE A 205 3.92 -8.19 13.80
C ILE A 205 5.06 -9.01 14.42
N ASP A 206 4.73 -9.90 15.36
CA ASP A 206 5.67 -10.65 16.19
C ASP A 206 6.72 -9.75 16.87
N GLY A 207 6.27 -8.59 17.35
CA GLY A 207 7.11 -7.60 18.04
C GLY A 207 8.08 -6.82 17.15
N GLU A 208 8.08 -7.04 15.85
CA GLU A 208 8.90 -6.29 14.89
C GLU A 208 8.07 -5.25 14.14
N ILE A 209 8.63 -4.06 13.95
CA ILE A 209 7.99 -3.00 13.14
C ILE A 209 7.98 -3.46 11.68
N VAL A 210 6.80 -3.64 11.12
CA VAL A 210 6.61 -4.09 9.73
C VAL A 210 6.19 -2.98 8.78
N GLY A 211 5.72 -1.86 9.31
CA GLY A 211 5.39 -0.72 8.48
C GLY A 211 4.79 0.45 9.24
N PHE A 212 4.81 1.58 8.56
CA PHE A 212 4.27 2.85 9.02
C PHE A 212 3.52 3.46 7.83
N GLU A 213 2.25 3.80 8.03
CA GLU A 213 1.40 4.44 7.04
C GLU A 213 0.88 5.74 7.65
N ALA A 214 1.02 6.86 6.94
CA ALA A 214 0.47 8.13 7.37
C ALA A 214 0.09 9.00 6.18
N LEU A 215 -1.08 9.61 6.28
CA LEU A 215 -1.66 10.52 5.31
C LEU A 215 -1.94 11.86 5.98
N SER A 216 -2.01 12.93 5.21
CA SER A 216 -2.42 14.23 5.76
C SER A 216 -3.94 14.37 5.81
N SER A 217 -4.69 13.65 4.97
CA SER A 217 -6.14 13.74 4.96
C SER A 217 -6.80 12.69 5.86
N GLU A 218 -7.65 13.15 6.79
CA GLU A 218 -8.47 12.24 7.60
C GLU A 218 -9.47 11.46 6.73
N ALA A 219 -10.14 12.17 5.81
CA ALA A 219 -11.12 11.57 4.91
C ALA A 219 -10.48 10.44 4.08
N ALA A 220 -9.31 10.72 3.49
CA ALA A 220 -8.58 9.72 2.72
C ALA A 220 -8.12 8.54 3.58
N TYR A 221 -7.60 8.81 4.79
CA TYR A 221 -7.15 7.75 5.69
C TYR A 221 -8.31 6.85 6.10
N ARG A 222 -9.47 7.40 6.45
CA ARG A 222 -10.66 6.62 6.81
C ARG A 222 -11.07 5.65 5.71
N LYS A 223 -11.01 6.07 4.44
CA LYS A 223 -11.30 5.23 3.27
C LYS A 223 -10.26 4.13 3.05
N LEU A 224 -8.98 4.41 3.34
CA LEU A 224 -7.87 3.48 3.14
C LEU A 224 -7.58 2.58 4.35
N HIS A 225 -8.06 2.94 5.54
CA HIS A 225 -7.78 2.26 6.80
C HIS A 225 -8.03 0.76 6.70
N GLY A 226 -9.21 0.36 6.21
CA GLY A 226 -9.54 -1.04 6.02
C GLY A 226 -8.55 -1.77 5.11
N LYS A 227 -8.08 -1.15 4.02
CA LYS A 227 -7.08 -1.78 3.13
C LYS A 227 -5.71 -1.92 3.79
N PHE A 228 -5.29 -0.93 4.59
CA PHE A 228 -4.06 -1.05 5.37
C PHE A 228 -4.16 -2.22 6.35
N ILE A 229 -5.24 -2.29 7.14
CA ILE A 229 -5.44 -3.40 8.08
C ILE A 229 -5.47 -4.74 7.34
N LYS A 230 -6.21 -4.88 6.24
CA LYS A 230 -6.22 -6.11 5.42
C LYS A 230 -4.82 -6.52 4.95
N SER A 231 -4.02 -5.56 4.49
CA SER A 231 -2.64 -5.79 4.04
C SER A 231 -1.75 -6.37 5.14
N TYR A 232 -1.78 -5.75 6.32
CA TYR A 232 -0.98 -6.19 7.47
C TYR A 232 -1.53 -7.47 8.12
N ALA A 233 -2.84 -7.62 8.20
CA ALA A 233 -3.49 -8.83 8.71
C ALA A 233 -3.14 -10.05 7.85
N LEU A 234 -3.17 -9.91 6.51
CA LEU A 234 -2.74 -10.98 5.64
C LEU A 234 -1.27 -11.34 5.91
N GLU A 235 -0.36 -10.36 6.02
CA GLU A 235 1.04 -10.64 6.39
C GLU A 235 1.16 -11.35 7.74
N ALA A 236 0.39 -10.94 8.74
CA ALA A 236 0.38 -11.55 10.07
C ALA A 236 -0.08 -13.02 10.03
N LEU A 237 -1.11 -13.32 9.23
CA LEU A 237 -1.65 -14.67 9.02
C LEU A 237 -0.70 -15.59 8.25
N LEU A 238 0.15 -15.02 7.37
CA LEU A 238 1.13 -15.77 6.59
C LEU A 238 2.39 -16.12 7.40
N ARG A 239 2.52 -15.59 8.62
CA ARG A 239 3.58 -16.00 9.55
C ARG A 239 3.21 -17.31 10.23
N GLY A 240 4.24 -18.03 10.68
CA GLY A 240 4.09 -19.37 11.25
C GLY A 240 3.20 -19.41 12.49
N LYS A 241 2.93 -20.63 12.99
CA LYS A 241 2.03 -20.86 14.14
C LYS A 241 2.60 -20.38 15.47
N GLU A 242 3.92 -20.26 15.58
CA GLU A 242 4.57 -19.66 16.74
C GLU A 242 4.62 -18.14 16.53
N TRP A 243 3.91 -17.42 17.38
CA TRP A 243 3.86 -15.97 17.34
C TRP A 243 4.26 -15.36 18.68
N TYR A 244 4.86 -14.17 18.60
CA TYR A 244 5.33 -13.44 19.77
C TYR A 244 4.45 -12.21 20.02
N ARG A 245 3.92 -12.12 21.25
CA ARG A 245 3.22 -10.91 21.69
C ARG A 245 4.21 -9.97 22.35
N ILE A 246 4.39 -8.80 21.76
CA ILE A 246 5.14 -7.70 22.35
C ILE A 246 4.34 -7.05 23.49
N SER A 247 5.03 -6.53 24.51
CA SER A 247 4.39 -5.76 25.58
C SER A 247 4.11 -4.30 25.18
N ASP A 248 3.11 -3.65 25.75
CA ASP A 248 2.77 -2.25 25.45
C ASP A 248 3.96 -1.31 25.66
N LYS A 249 4.71 -1.51 26.75
CA LYS A 249 5.93 -0.75 27.07
C LYS A 249 7.01 -0.92 25.99
N ASP A 250 7.16 -2.12 25.47
CA ASP A 250 8.14 -2.40 24.40
C ASP A 250 7.68 -1.79 23.06
N VAL A 251 6.36 -1.79 22.77
CA VAL A 251 5.80 -1.10 21.61
C VAL A 251 6.12 0.39 21.65
N GLU A 252 5.83 1.06 22.78
CA GLU A 252 6.11 2.49 22.97
C GLU A 252 7.60 2.80 22.80
N SER A 253 8.46 2.02 23.47
CA SER A 253 9.91 2.20 23.39
C SER A 253 10.44 2.04 21.96
N LYS A 254 10.02 0.97 21.26
CA LYS A 254 10.42 0.71 19.87
C LYS A 254 9.86 1.77 18.92
N ALA A 255 8.65 2.27 19.14
CA ALA A 255 8.06 3.34 18.33
C ALA A 255 8.89 4.63 18.44
N VAL A 256 9.25 5.04 19.65
CA VAL A 256 10.10 6.23 19.88
C VAL A 256 11.47 6.06 19.21
N GLU A 257 12.10 4.90 19.34
CA GLU A 257 13.38 4.61 18.68
C GLU A 257 13.27 4.67 17.15
N PHE A 258 12.22 4.07 16.59
CA PHE A 258 11.96 4.08 15.16
C PHE A 258 11.89 5.51 14.61
N PHE A 259 11.09 6.40 15.21
CA PHE A 259 10.96 7.77 14.71
C PHE A 259 12.23 8.60 14.91
N LYS A 260 13.03 8.34 15.96
CA LYS A 260 14.37 8.94 16.10
C LYS A 260 15.26 8.58 14.90
N HIS A 261 15.27 7.31 14.48
CA HIS A 261 16.03 6.86 13.32
C HIS A 261 15.49 7.43 12.01
N VAL A 262 14.17 7.51 11.84
CA VAL A 262 13.55 8.11 10.65
C VAL A 262 13.98 9.58 10.49
N LEU A 263 14.00 10.37 11.58
CA LEU A 263 14.35 11.80 11.51
C LEU A 263 15.80 12.08 11.08
N ILE A 264 16.71 11.13 11.27
CA ILE A 264 18.13 11.26 10.90
C ILE A 264 18.50 10.46 9.64
N CYS A 265 17.52 9.83 8.99
CA CYS A 265 17.79 8.97 7.85
C CYS A 265 18.29 9.76 6.62
N LYS A 266 19.04 9.08 5.75
CA LYS A 266 19.47 9.64 4.47
C LYS A 266 18.27 9.74 3.54
N GLU A 267 18.14 10.88 2.86
CA GLU A 267 17.14 11.13 1.83
C GLU A 267 17.77 11.05 0.44
N GLU A 268 17.10 10.36 -0.48
CA GLU A 268 17.42 10.35 -1.91
C GLU A 268 16.21 10.89 -2.69
N LYS A 269 16.47 11.63 -3.77
CA LYS A 269 15.43 12.32 -4.56
C LYS A 269 15.48 11.89 -6.01
N TYR A 270 14.30 11.67 -6.57
CA TYR A 270 14.10 11.28 -7.97
C TYR A 270 12.95 12.10 -8.55
N LYS A 271 12.96 12.31 -9.87
CA LYS A 271 11.88 13.01 -10.57
C LYS A 271 10.60 12.15 -10.51
N SER A 272 9.47 12.76 -10.15
CA SER A 272 8.17 12.07 -10.11
C SER A 272 7.71 11.63 -11.50
N VAL A 273 6.84 10.62 -11.55
CA VAL A 273 6.13 10.20 -12.76
C VAL A 273 4.98 11.14 -13.12
N ALA A 274 4.33 11.74 -12.12
CA ALA A 274 3.38 12.82 -12.34
C ALA A 274 4.14 14.11 -12.65
N GLN A 275 3.84 14.72 -13.78
CA GLN A 275 4.28 16.08 -14.07
C GLN A 275 3.35 17.02 -13.29
N VAL A 276 3.86 17.61 -12.20
CA VAL A 276 3.16 18.63 -11.42
C VAL A 276 3.29 19.97 -12.13
#